data_AF-A0A9E2M5U9-F1
#
_entry.id   AF-A0A9E2M5U9-F1
#
_cell.length_a   1.000
_cell.length_b   1.000
_cell.length_c   1.000
_cell.angle_alpha   90.00
_cell.angle_beta   90.00
_cell.angle_gamma   90.00
#
_symmetry.space_group_name_H-M   'P 1'
#
loop_
_entity.id
_entity.type
_entity.pdbx_description
1 polymer ?
#
loop_
_entity_poly.entity_id
_entity_poly.type
_entity_poly.pdbx_seq_one_letter_code
_entity_poly.pdbx_strand_id
1 'polypeptide(L)' 'MTTKRDFYEVLGVSKTGSAAELKKAYRQLALKYHPDRNKAADAAEKFKEISEA' A
#
# COMPACT_ATOMS: atom_id res chain seq x y z
N MET A 1 18.60 -9.14 9.05
CA MET A 1 17.82 -9.35 7.81
C MET A 1 16.41 -9.78 8.16
N THR A 2 15.41 -8.90 8.02
CA THR A 2 13.99 -9.23 7.81
C THR A 2 13.28 -7.94 7.41
N THR A 3 13.58 -7.46 6.21
CA THR A 3 12.87 -6.41 5.46
C THR A 3 11.50 -6.93 5.00
N LYS A 4 10.70 -7.43 5.95
CA LYS A 4 9.33 -7.91 5.72
C LYS A 4 8.33 -7.12 6.58
N ARG A 5 8.84 -6.27 7.47
CA ARG A 5 8.04 -5.57 8.49
C ARG A 5 7.25 -4.42 7.88
N ASP A 6 7.76 -3.79 6.84
CA ASP A 6 7.17 -2.56 6.32
C ASP A 6 6.09 -2.79 5.26
N PHE A 7 6.20 -3.82 4.41
CA PHE A 7 5.19 -4.10 3.36
C PHE A 7 3.77 -4.23 3.90
N TYR A 8 3.61 -4.96 5.01
CA TYR A 8 2.32 -5.19 5.64
C TYR A 8 1.83 -3.94 6.38
N GLU A 9 2.72 -3.14 6.98
CA GLU A 9 2.34 -1.90 7.67
C GLU A 9 1.98 -0.78 6.69
N VAL A 10 2.73 -0.62 5.60
CA VAL A 10 2.43 0.32 4.51
C VAL A 10 1.08 -0.01 3.86
N LEU A 11 0.79 -1.30 3.69
CA LEU A 11 -0.47 -1.77 3.16
C LEU A 11 -1.59 -1.85 4.22
N GLY A 12 -1.30 -1.60 5.50
CA GLY A 12 -2.25 -1.71 6.61
C GLY A 12 -2.82 -3.11 6.82
N VAL A 13 -2.12 -4.15 6.37
CA VAL A 13 -2.51 -5.56 6.48
C VAL A 13 -1.72 -6.20 7.61
N SER A 14 -2.30 -7.15 8.34
CA SER A 14 -1.52 -7.90 9.34
C SER A 14 -0.41 -8.70 8.65
N LYS A 15 0.73 -8.87 9.33
CA LYS A 15 1.88 -9.71 8.88
C LYS A 15 1.51 -11.20 8.75
N THR A 16 0.35 -11.58 9.27
CA THR A 16 -0.30 -12.90 9.14
C THR A 16 -1.33 -12.95 8.01
N GLY A 17 -1.58 -11.83 7.33
CA GLY A 17 -2.57 -11.71 6.27
C GLY A 17 -2.20 -12.56 5.08
N SER A 18 -3.20 -13.20 4.48
CA SER A 18 -2.97 -14.03 3.30
C SER A 18 -2.59 -13.17 2.09
N ALA A 19 -1.90 -13.76 1.11
CA ALA A 19 -1.55 -13.08 -0.14
C ALA A 19 -2.79 -12.46 -0.85
N ALA A 20 -3.98 -13.06 -0.65
CA ALA A 20 -5.25 -12.51 -1.11
C ALA A 20 -5.63 -11.18 -0.45
N GLU A 21 -5.39 -11.04 0.86
CA GLU A 21 -5.63 -9.79 1.60
C GLU A 21 -4.62 -8.72 1.19
N LEU A 22 -3.35 -9.08 1.02
CA LEU A 22 -2.31 -8.17 0.52
C LEU A 22 -2.71 -7.57 -0.82
N LYS A 23 -3.14 -8.41 -1.76
CA LYS A 23 -3.58 -7.99 -3.11
C LYS A 23 -4.88 -7.17 -3.09
N LYS A 24 -5.71 -7.32 -2.06
CA LYS A 24 -6.95 -6.57 -1.88
C LYS A 24 -6.64 -5.19 -1.26
N ALA A 25 -5.79 -5.16 -0.23
CA ALA A 25 -5.33 -3.94 0.42
C ALA A 25 -4.53 -3.05 -0.53
N TYR A 26 -3.59 -3.62 -1.30
CA TYR A 26 -2.86 -2.90 -2.34
C TYR A 26 -3.80 -2.24 -3.34
N ARG A 27 -4.81 -2.98 -3.85
CA ARG A 27 -5.79 -2.40 -4.78
C ARG A 27 -6.62 -1.29 -4.16
N GLN A 28 -7.05 -1.45 -2.91
CA GLN A 28 -7.80 -0.42 -2.19
C GLN A 28 -6.97 0.85 -1.99
N LEU A 29 -5.71 0.70 -1.59
CA LEU A 29 -4.79 1.81 -1.36
C LEU A 29 -4.36 2.49 -2.66
N ALA A 30 -4.03 1.70 -3.70
CA ALA A 30 -3.73 2.21 -5.03
C ALA A 30 -4.89 3.02 -5.62
N LEU A 31 -6.15 2.60 -5.41
CA LEU A 31 -7.33 3.36 -5.82
C LEU A 31 -7.57 4.62 -4.96
N LYS A 32 -7.20 4.58 -3.68
CA LYS A 32 -7.37 5.69 -2.72
C LYS A 32 -6.32 6.79 -2.90
N TYR A 33 -5.11 6.41 -3.29
CA TYR A 33 -4.00 7.33 -3.58
C TYR A 33 -3.73 7.49 -5.08
N HIS A 34 -4.61 6.95 -5.94
CA HIS A 34 -4.45 7.07 -7.38
C HIS A 34 -4.40 8.56 -7.78
N PRO A 35 -3.41 9.01 -8.57
CA PRO A 35 -3.26 10.43 -8.92
C PRO A 35 -4.48 11.00 -9.68
N ASP A 36 -5.20 10.13 -10.41
CA ASP A 36 -6.44 10.49 -11.11
C ASP A 36 -7.61 10.79 -10.16
N ARG A 37 -7.67 10.12 -9.00
CA ARG A 37 -8.76 10.26 -8.01
C ARG A 37 -8.38 11.14 -6.83
N ASN A 38 -7.09 11.20 -6.51
CA ASN A 38 -6.56 11.92 -5.37
C ASN A 38 -5.48 12.89 -5.84
N LYS A 39 -5.84 14.17 -5.90
CA LYS A 39 -4.96 15.29 -6.30
C LYS A 39 -4.13 15.84 -5.14
N ALA A 40 -4.11 15.17 -3.98
CA ALA A 40 -3.27 15.59 -2.87
C ALA A 40 -1.79 15.36 -3.20
N ALA A 41 -0.93 16.32 -2.85
CA ALA A 41 0.52 16.19 -3.02
C ALA A 41 1.08 14.95 -2.30
N ASP A 42 0.51 14.65 -1.13
CA ASP A 42 0.85 13.50 -0.28
C ASP A 42 0.43 12.14 -0.88
N ALA A 43 -0.53 12.14 -1.83
CA ALA A 43 -0.99 10.92 -2.47
C ALA A 43 0.08 10.32 -3.40
N ALA A 44 0.88 11.16 -4.04
CA ALA A 44 1.98 10.71 -4.89
C ALA A 44 3.08 10.00 -4.07
N GLU A 45 3.44 10.55 -2.89
CA GLU A 45 4.40 9.92 -1.99
C GLU A 45 3.87 8.59 -1.46
N LYS A 46 2.64 8.56 -0.94
CA LYS A 46 2.02 7.33 -0.45
C LYS A 46 1.85 6.29 -1.54
N PHE A 47 1.44 6.68 -2.75
CA PHE A 47 1.33 5.77 -3.88
C PHE A 47 2.68 5.16 -4.26
N LYS A 48 3.76 5.95 -4.14
CA LYS A 48 5.12 5.49 -4.38
C LYS A 48 5.57 4.49 -3.31
N GLU A 49 5.34 4.78 -2.03
CA GLU A 49 5.58 3.83 -0.93
C GLU A 49 4.80 2.53 -1.09
N ILE A 50 3.52 2.62 -1.50
CA ILE A 50 2.67 1.44 -1.76
C ILE A 50 3.13 0.67 -3.00
N SER A 51 3.71 1.33 -4.00
CA SER A 51 4.20 0.68 -5.23
C SER A 51 5.59 0.08 -5.10
N GLU A 52 6.40 0.63 -4.20
CA GLU A 52 7.69 0.06 -3.81
C GLU A 52 7.51 -1.10 -2.81
N ALA A 53 6.29 -1.22 -2.26
CA ALA A 53 5.83 -2.32 -1.42
C ALA A 53 5.35 -3.55 -2.25
#